data_AF-A0A9D5S8K4-F1
#
_entry.id   AF-A0A9D5S8K4-F1
#
_cell.length_a   1.000
_cell.length_b   1.000
_cell.length_c   1.000
_cell.angle_alpha   90.00
_cell.angle_beta   90.00
_cell.angle_gamma   90.00
#
_symmetry.space_group_name_H-M   'P 1'
#
loop_
_entity.id
_entity.type
_entity.pdbx_description
1 polymer ?
#
loop_
_entity_poly.entity_id
_entity_poly.type
_entity_poly.pdbx_seq_one_letter_code
_entity_poly.pdbx_strand_id
1 'polypeptide(L)'
;MKKYAMIFSALCTGLLFTSCNKDPEYFTLEENPDEMHVKSSVEEITLSKSAADQTAVTFSWDAATNADPATEGISYKLCLYPTGQKDSHSDYKELGTNLTYSMTHDELNTMLSQWALPGQAVKVTAQLLAVFKNEQHYIKPELSTVEFTATGYEKYSPYLYMQITTDDGKKSTQRLDQRQLGTGIYEATLNMSACKFHFTTTPEAYPAYGMAEGEQLEYYTDGDVRDFRFDGNGKRTVIVDTNVGFNDCRVLDIVQLPTPGQIWICGNGCSVGWNTNTSNGRLEMVGSAREPYYYAWTGDFNAGGEFKIGVGNGWGDPFFFAPDYNADPVSNHRLSPFRYQDNGGDVKWVPSVSGRYTLTLCLLATDMWTKFEPAD
;
A
#
# COMPACT_ATOMS: atom_id res chain seq x y z
N MET A 1 44.67 27.50 -38.98
CA MET A 1 43.71 26.97 -37.97
C MET A 1 42.54 26.16 -38.56
N LYS A 2 42.24 26.20 -39.87
CA LYS A 2 41.15 25.39 -40.47
C LYS A 2 41.54 23.97 -40.96
N LYS A 3 42.83 23.64 -41.07
CA LYS A 3 43.29 22.32 -41.57
C LYS A 3 43.55 21.26 -40.48
N TYR A 4 43.60 21.64 -39.20
CA TYR A 4 43.77 20.70 -38.08
C TYR A 4 42.46 20.32 -37.38
N ALA A 5 41.39 21.09 -37.58
CA ALA A 5 40.06 20.79 -37.04
C ALA A 5 39.31 19.70 -37.84
N MET A 6 39.62 19.50 -39.12
CA MET A 6 39.00 18.44 -39.94
C MET A 6 39.57 17.05 -39.67
N ILE A 7 40.81 16.94 -39.19
CA ILE A 7 41.46 15.63 -38.95
C ILE A 7 41.06 15.08 -37.57
N PHE A 8 40.77 15.94 -36.58
CA PHE A 8 40.27 15.50 -35.28
C PHE A 8 38.77 15.11 -35.28
N SER A 9 37.97 15.70 -36.18
CA SER A 9 36.55 15.33 -36.35
C SER A 9 36.37 13.99 -37.09
N ALA A 10 37.32 13.63 -37.96
CA ALA A 10 37.33 12.34 -38.65
C ALA A 10 37.81 11.18 -37.75
N LEU A 11 38.58 11.46 -36.68
CA LEU A 11 39.06 10.44 -35.75
C LEU A 11 38.05 10.09 -34.65
N CYS A 12 37.18 11.04 -34.26
CA CYS A 12 36.12 10.80 -33.26
C CYS A 12 34.86 10.14 -33.84
N THR A 13 34.70 10.09 -35.16
CA THR A 13 33.54 9.44 -35.83
C THR A 13 33.83 7.96 -36.17
N GLY A 14 35.08 7.51 -36.04
CA GLY A 14 35.49 6.13 -36.32
C GLY A 14 35.44 5.17 -35.12
N LEU A 15 35.05 5.64 -33.92
CA LEU A 15 35.07 4.86 -32.68
C LEU A 15 33.67 4.56 -32.10
N LEU A 16 32.58 4.85 -32.83
CA LEU A 16 31.20 4.59 -32.38
C LEU A 16 30.47 3.47 -33.13
N PHE A 17 31.16 2.69 -33.96
CA PHE A 17 30.62 1.48 -34.57
C PHE A 17 31.26 0.20 -34.02
N THR A 18 31.52 0.15 -32.72
CA THR A 18 31.52 -1.15 -32.04
C THR A 18 30.06 -1.49 -31.79
N SER A 19 29.41 -2.06 -32.81
CA SER A 19 28.39 -3.07 -32.59
C SER A 19 28.88 -3.93 -31.43
N CYS A 20 28.08 -4.13 -30.38
CA CYS A 20 28.28 -5.29 -29.52
C CYS A 20 28.40 -6.47 -30.49
N ASN A 21 29.60 -7.02 -30.65
CA ASN A 21 29.73 -8.32 -31.27
C ASN A 21 28.90 -9.21 -30.37
N LYS A 22 27.74 -9.68 -30.86
CA LYS A 22 27.08 -10.80 -30.22
C LYS A 22 28.14 -11.88 -30.15
N ASP A 23 28.49 -12.29 -28.92
CA ASP A 23 29.37 -13.42 -28.74
C ASP A 23 28.86 -14.57 -29.62
N PRO A 24 29.76 -15.32 -30.30
CA PRO A 24 29.35 -16.49 -31.05
C PRO A 24 28.50 -17.38 -30.14
N GLU A 25 27.32 -17.82 -30.59
CA GLU A 25 26.58 -18.85 -29.88
C GLU A 25 27.44 -20.13 -29.92
N TYR A 26 28.13 -20.43 -28.81
CA TYR A 26 29.08 -21.54 -28.74
C TYR A 26 28.38 -22.91 -28.68
N PHE A 27 27.09 -22.96 -28.31
CA PHE A 27 26.28 -24.16 -28.24
C PHE A 27 24.81 -23.83 -28.51
N THR A 28 24.19 -24.51 -29.47
CA THR A 28 22.73 -24.52 -29.66
C THR A 28 22.17 -25.78 -29.01
N LEU A 29 21.53 -25.64 -27.85
CA LEU A 29 20.75 -26.73 -27.27
C LEU A 29 19.46 -26.87 -28.08
N GLU A 30 19.19 -28.05 -28.63
CA GLU A 30 17.93 -28.33 -29.31
C GLU A 30 16.75 -27.91 -28.41
N GLU A 31 15.75 -27.26 -29.01
CA GLU A 31 14.50 -26.98 -28.32
C GLU A 31 13.70 -28.28 -28.28
N ASN A 32 13.24 -28.65 -27.08
CA ASN A 32 12.27 -29.73 -26.96
C ASN A 32 11.01 -29.31 -27.75
N PRO A 33 10.37 -30.23 -28.49
CA PRO A 33 9.08 -29.94 -29.08
C PRO A 33 8.10 -29.46 -28.00
N ASP A 34 7.23 -28.52 -28.36
CA ASP A 34 6.15 -28.08 -27.48
C ASP A 34 5.09 -29.19 -27.40
N GLU A 35 5.18 -30.04 -26.38
CA GLU A 35 4.23 -31.12 -26.09
C GLU A 35 3.19 -30.69 -25.05
N MET A 36 3.49 -29.66 -24.26
CA MET A 36 2.56 -29.10 -23.28
C MET A 36 1.36 -28.39 -23.93
N HIS A 37 1.51 -27.81 -25.13
CA HIS A 37 0.43 -27.15 -25.86
C HIS A 37 -0.43 -26.23 -24.98
N VAL A 38 0.21 -25.32 -24.23
CA VAL A 38 -0.49 -24.46 -23.27
C VAL A 38 -1.59 -23.67 -23.99
N LYS A 39 -2.77 -23.60 -23.37
CA LYS A 39 -3.96 -22.92 -23.87
C LYS A 39 -4.48 -21.94 -22.85
N SER A 40 -4.95 -20.80 -23.34
CA SER A 40 -5.77 -19.86 -22.58
C SER A 40 -7.24 -20.19 -22.79
N SER A 41 -8.06 -20.04 -21.75
CA SER A 41 -9.51 -20.17 -21.85
C SER A 41 -10.19 -19.05 -22.65
N VAL A 42 -9.45 -17.96 -22.93
CA VAL A 42 -9.93 -16.78 -23.66
C VAL A 42 -8.87 -16.32 -24.67
N GLU A 43 -9.32 -15.81 -25.80
CA GLU A 43 -8.46 -15.11 -26.78
C GLU A 43 -8.37 -13.60 -26.48
N GLU A 44 -9.45 -13.02 -25.95
CA GLU A 44 -9.54 -11.61 -25.55
C GLU A 44 -10.39 -11.47 -24.29
N ILE A 45 -10.00 -10.57 -23.37
CA ILE A 45 -10.76 -10.26 -22.15
C ILE A 45 -10.68 -8.78 -21.77
N THR A 46 -11.81 -8.21 -21.36
CA THR A 46 -11.87 -6.90 -20.69
C THR A 46 -12.17 -7.13 -19.22
N LEU A 47 -11.23 -6.72 -18.37
CA LEU A 47 -11.34 -6.89 -16.93
C LEU A 47 -12.28 -5.86 -16.33
N SER A 48 -12.83 -6.18 -15.16
CA SER A 48 -13.83 -5.36 -14.48
C SER A 48 -13.64 -5.47 -12.98
N LYS A 49 -13.74 -4.32 -12.30
CA LYS A 49 -13.73 -4.25 -10.84
C LYS A 49 -14.95 -4.94 -10.21
N SER A 50 -16.11 -4.91 -10.86
CA SER A 50 -17.31 -5.59 -10.35
C SER A 50 -17.20 -7.11 -10.34
N ALA A 51 -16.24 -7.66 -11.08
CA ALA A 51 -15.93 -9.09 -11.16
C ALA A 51 -14.56 -9.42 -10.55
N ALA A 52 -14.01 -8.55 -9.70
CA ALA A 52 -12.65 -8.63 -9.16
C ALA A 52 -12.25 -10.04 -8.68
N ASP A 53 -13.13 -10.72 -7.93
CA ASP A 53 -12.88 -12.05 -7.36
C ASP A 53 -13.28 -13.21 -8.28
N GLN A 54 -13.92 -12.92 -9.43
CA GLN A 54 -14.28 -13.93 -10.41
C GLN A 54 -13.07 -14.31 -11.26
N THR A 55 -13.05 -15.54 -11.77
CA THR A 55 -11.99 -16.01 -12.68
C THR A 55 -12.06 -15.26 -14.02
N ALA A 56 -10.95 -14.63 -14.41
CA ALA A 56 -10.80 -13.93 -15.70
C ALA A 56 -10.28 -14.86 -16.80
N VAL A 57 -9.25 -15.65 -16.46
CA VAL A 57 -8.56 -16.53 -17.40
C VAL A 57 -8.14 -17.81 -16.69
N THR A 58 -8.23 -18.93 -17.40
CA THR A 58 -7.68 -20.22 -16.98
C THR A 58 -6.72 -20.71 -18.03
N PHE A 59 -5.49 -21.02 -17.63
CA PHE A 59 -4.49 -21.68 -18.44
C PHE A 59 -4.57 -23.19 -18.21
N SER A 60 -4.46 -23.97 -19.28
CA SER A 60 -4.43 -25.43 -19.22
C SER A 60 -3.40 -25.97 -20.20
N TRP A 61 -2.77 -27.09 -19.86
CA TRP A 61 -1.73 -27.70 -20.68
C TRP A 61 -1.74 -29.21 -20.53
N ASP A 62 -1.19 -29.87 -21.55
CA ASP A 62 -0.88 -31.29 -21.52
C ASP A 62 0.37 -31.54 -20.68
N ALA A 63 0.49 -32.73 -20.09
CA ALA A 63 1.64 -33.06 -19.28
C ALA A 63 2.89 -33.20 -20.17
N ALA A 64 3.90 -32.36 -19.92
CA ALA A 64 5.23 -32.52 -20.50
C ALA A 64 5.72 -33.97 -20.36
N THR A 65 6.29 -34.52 -21.44
CA THR A 65 6.96 -35.81 -21.38
C THR A 65 8.47 -35.61 -21.38
N ASN A 66 9.20 -36.48 -20.66
CA ASN A 66 10.64 -36.50 -20.73
C ASN A 66 11.12 -37.91 -21.06
N ALA A 67 11.94 -38.02 -22.11
CA ALA A 67 12.56 -39.28 -22.50
C ALA A 67 13.76 -39.66 -21.62
N ASP A 68 14.26 -38.74 -20.77
CA ASP A 68 15.38 -39.01 -19.87
C ASP A 68 14.95 -39.89 -18.69
N PRO A 69 15.43 -41.15 -18.61
CA PRO A 69 15.05 -42.10 -17.56
C PRO A 69 15.55 -41.70 -16.17
N ALA A 70 16.49 -40.76 -16.06
CA ALA A 70 16.98 -40.22 -14.78
C ALA A 70 16.11 -39.09 -14.22
N THR A 71 15.00 -38.74 -14.88
CA THR A 71 14.06 -37.72 -14.39
C THR A 71 13.32 -38.22 -13.15
N GLU A 72 13.48 -37.52 -12.04
CA GLU A 72 12.88 -37.86 -10.74
C GLU A 72 11.51 -37.21 -10.54
N GLY A 73 11.19 -36.17 -11.31
CA GLY A 73 9.89 -35.52 -11.28
C GLY A 73 9.79 -34.33 -12.22
N ILE A 74 8.56 -33.86 -12.42
CA ILE A 74 8.25 -32.70 -13.26
C ILE A 74 7.52 -31.68 -12.39
N SER A 75 7.88 -30.42 -12.55
CA SER A 75 7.17 -29.30 -11.94
C SER A 75 7.00 -28.16 -12.92
N TYR A 76 5.87 -27.46 -12.86
CA TYR A 76 5.53 -26.39 -13.78
C TYR A 76 5.70 -25.02 -13.12
N LYS A 77 6.12 -24.05 -13.93
CA LYS A 77 6.15 -22.64 -13.57
C LYS A 77 5.56 -21.81 -14.69
N LEU A 78 4.82 -20.76 -14.34
CA LEU A 78 4.19 -19.86 -15.31
C LEU A 78 4.61 -18.42 -15.04
N CYS A 79 4.97 -17.68 -16.09
CA CYS A 79 5.06 -16.22 -16.06
C CYS A 79 4.30 -15.61 -17.23
N LEU A 80 3.92 -14.35 -17.09
CA LEU A 80 3.25 -13.58 -18.13
C LEU A 80 4.08 -12.33 -18.45
N TYR A 81 4.05 -11.87 -19.69
CA TYR A 81 4.69 -10.62 -20.13
C TYR A 81 3.95 -9.99 -21.31
N PRO A 82 4.13 -8.68 -21.58
CA PRO A 82 3.64 -8.07 -22.82
C PRO A 82 4.33 -8.72 -24.02
N THR A 83 3.55 -9.17 -25.00
CA THR A 83 4.09 -9.84 -26.19
C THR A 83 5.17 -9.00 -26.86
N GLY A 84 6.33 -9.60 -27.10
CA GLY A 84 7.52 -8.92 -27.66
C GLY A 84 8.40 -8.21 -26.62
N GLN A 85 8.03 -8.21 -25.33
CA GLN A 85 8.79 -7.60 -24.22
C GLN A 85 9.07 -8.63 -23.11
N LYS A 86 9.82 -9.70 -23.45
CA LYS A 86 10.09 -10.81 -22.52
C LYS A 86 10.78 -10.38 -21.22
N ASP A 87 11.57 -9.30 -21.25
CA ASP A 87 12.27 -8.78 -20.06
C ASP A 87 11.32 -8.13 -19.03
N SER A 88 10.07 -7.82 -19.42
CA SER A 88 9.05 -7.24 -18.54
C SER A 88 8.14 -8.31 -17.92
N HIS A 89 8.67 -9.51 -17.69
CA HIS A 89 7.88 -10.63 -17.18
C HIS A 89 7.50 -10.48 -15.71
N SER A 90 6.35 -11.05 -15.36
CA SER A 90 5.95 -11.28 -13.97
C SER A 90 6.93 -12.25 -13.30
N ASP A 91 6.94 -12.27 -11.97
CA ASP A 91 7.57 -13.37 -11.25
C ASP A 91 6.99 -14.72 -11.70
N TYR A 92 7.82 -15.76 -11.67
CA TYR A 92 7.38 -17.11 -11.95
C TYR A 92 6.47 -17.61 -10.82
N LYS A 93 5.23 -17.95 -11.17
CA LYS A 93 4.33 -18.68 -10.30
C LYS A 93 4.73 -20.15 -10.29
N GLU A 94 5.10 -20.67 -9.12
CA GLU A 94 5.32 -22.10 -8.91
C GLU A 94 3.97 -22.85 -8.91
N LEU A 95 3.81 -23.82 -9.79
CA LEU A 95 2.55 -24.56 -10.00
C LEU A 95 2.65 -26.03 -9.57
N GLY A 96 3.84 -26.50 -9.21
CA GLY A 96 4.06 -27.89 -8.82
C GLY A 96 3.67 -28.84 -9.97
N THR A 97 2.86 -29.85 -9.71
CA THR A 97 2.41 -30.83 -10.72
C THR A 97 1.05 -30.50 -11.32
N ASN A 98 0.49 -29.31 -11.06
CA ASN A 98 -0.80 -28.93 -11.60
C ASN A 98 -0.74 -28.83 -13.14
N LEU A 99 -1.88 -29.06 -13.80
CA LEU A 99 -2.05 -28.92 -15.26
C LEU A 99 -3.02 -27.79 -15.63
N THR A 100 -3.39 -26.99 -14.63
CA THR A 100 -4.26 -25.84 -14.78
C THR A 100 -3.90 -24.75 -13.79
N TYR A 101 -4.12 -23.50 -14.16
CA TYR A 101 -3.96 -22.34 -13.31
C TYR A 101 -4.94 -21.24 -13.73
N SER A 102 -5.69 -20.70 -12.77
CA SER A 102 -6.65 -19.62 -13.00
C SER A 102 -6.18 -18.34 -12.34
N MET A 103 -6.47 -17.21 -12.97
CA MET A 103 -6.29 -15.88 -12.39
C MET A 103 -7.63 -15.16 -12.32
N THR A 104 -7.88 -14.44 -11.22
CA THR A 104 -9.05 -13.57 -11.11
C THR A 104 -8.90 -12.28 -11.91
N HIS A 105 -9.98 -11.52 -12.05
CA HIS A 105 -9.93 -10.19 -12.65
C HIS A 105 -8.96 -9.27 -11.91
N ASP A 106 -8.94 -9.30 -10.57
CA ASP A 106 -8.04 -8.45 -9.78
C ASP A 106 -6.57 -8.84 -9.90
N GLU A 107 -6.28 -10.14 -9.86
CA GLU A 107 -4.91 -10.66 -10.01
C GLU A 107 -4.33 -10.28 -11.38
N LEU A 108 -5.09 -10.52 -12.45
CA LEU A 108 -4.65 -10.18 -13.80
C LEU A 108 -4.54 -8.66 -13.99
N ASN A 109 -5.48 -7.87 -13.46
CA ASN A 109 -5.44 -6.41 -13.57
C ASN A 109 -4.25 -5.80 -12.84
N THR A 110 -3.92 -6.34 -11.65
CA THR A 110 -2.77 -5.89 -10.86
C THR A 110 -1.47 -6.05 -11.65
N MET A 111 -1.30 -7.19 -12.32
CA MET A 111 -0.15 -7.43 -13.18
C MET A 111 -0.17 -6.51 -14.42
N LEU A 112 -1.30 -6.40 -15.14
CA LEU A 112 -1.42 -5.54 -16.32
C LEU A 112 -1.13 -4.06 -16.02
N SER A 113 -1.44 -3.59 -14.82
CA SER A 113 -1.20 -2.20 -14.40
C SER A 113 0.28 -1.80 -14.41
N GLN A 114 1.19 -2.77 -14.43
CA GLN A 114 2.64 -2.54 -14.57
C GLN A 114 3.05 -2.29 -16.03
N TRP A 115 2.21 -2.64 -16.99
CA TRP A 115 2.55 -2.65 -18.42
C TRP A 115 1.79 -1.62 -19.23
N ALA A 116 0.56 -1.29 -18.84
CA ALA A 116 -0.28 -0.35 -19.55
C ALA A 116 -1.22 0.42 -18.64
N LEU A 117 -1.68 1.58 -19.14
CA LEU A 117 -2.71 2.37 -18.47
C LEU A 117 -4.07 1.65 -18.57
N PRO A 118 -4.98 1.88 -17.61
CA PRO A 118 -6.35 1.37 -17.69
C PRO A 118 -7.04 1.65 -19.04
N GLY A 119 -7.81 0.67 -19.53
CA GLY A 119 -8.52 0.76 -20.81
C GLY A 119 -7.64 0.54 -22.06
N GLN A 120 -6.31 0.41 -21.92
CA GLN A 120 -5.44 0.04 -23.04
C GLN A 120 -5.36 -1.48 -23.15
N ALA A 121 -5.64 -1.99 -24.35
CA ALA A 121 -5.47 -3.41 -24.65
C ALA A 121 -3.98 -3.77 -24.74
N VAL A 122 -3.60 -4.84 -24.06
CA VAL A 122 -2.24 -5.40 -24.07
C VAL A 122 -2.31 -6.81 -24.62
N LYS A 123 -1.47 -7.11 -25.61
CA LYS A 123 -1.23 -8.48 -26.04
C LYS A 123 -0.28 -9.12 -25.02
N VAL A 124 -0.70 -10.20 -24.40
CA VAL A 124 0.01 -10.89 -23.32
C VAL A 124 0.46 -12.25 -23.82
N THR A 125 1.70 -12.61 -23.53
CA THR A 125 2.22 -13.96 -23.72
C THR A 125 2.33 -14.63 -22.35
N ALA A 126 1.62 -15.75 -22.17
CA ALA A 126 1.81 -16.65 -21.03
C ALA A 126 2.86 -17.70 -21.42
N GLN A 127 3.92 -17.81 -20.61
CA GLN A 127 5.02 -18.74 -20.81
C GLN A 127 5.03 -19.77 -19.70
N LEU A 128 4.81 -21.01 -20.09
CA LEU A 128 4.84 -22.18 -19.23
C LEU A 128 6.19 -22.88 -19.38
N LEU A 129 6.81 -23.22 -18.26
CA LEU A 129 8.02 -24.03 -18.20
C LEU A 129 7.73 -25.34 -17.48
N ALA A 130 8.08 -26.47 -18.09
CA ALA A 130 8.23 -27.74 -17.38
C ALA A 130 9.68 -27.89 -16.92
N VAL A 131 9.88 -27.85 -15.61
CA VAL A 131 11.17 -28.06 -14.96
C VAL A 131 11.29 -29.52 -14.54
N PHE A 132 12.23 -30.22 -15.15
CA PHE A 132 12.56 -31.60 -14.86
C PHE A 132 13.57 -31.67 -13.70
N LYS A 133 13.21 -32.41 -12.64
CA LYS A 133 14.10 -32.66 -11.50
C LYS A 133 15.02 -33.82 -11.84
N ASN A 134 16.32 -33.60 -11.66
CA ASN A 134 17.36 -34.60 -11.85
C ASN A 134 18.58 -34.19 -11.00
N GLU A 135 19.05 -35.08 -10.12
CA GLU A 135 20.21 -34.81 -9.26
C GLU A 135 21.57 -34.97 -9.97
N GLN A 136 21.61 -35.67 -11.10
CA GLN A 136 22.84 -36.03 -11.82
C GLN A 136 23.27 -34.97 -12.83
N HIS A 137 22.32 -34.40 -13.57
CA HIS A 137 22.58 -33.39 -14.59
C HIS A 137 21.38 -32.48 -14.83
N TYR A 138 21.68 -31.28 -15.34
CA TYR A 138 20.66 -30.34 -15.77
C TYR A 138 19.95 -30.85 -17.03
N ILE A 139 18.62 -30.85 -16.99
CA ILE A 139 17.77 -31.08 -18.15
C ILE A 139 17.14 -29.75 -18.53
N LYS A 140 17.29 -29.36 -19.80
CA LYS A 140 16.70 -28.12 -20.33
C LYS A 140 15.17 -28.18 -20.16
N PRO A 141 14.55 -27.17 -19.52
CA PRO A 141 13.09 -27.10 -19.40
C PRO A 141 12.41 -27.11 -20.77
N GLU A 142 11.26 -27.77 -20.84
CA GLU A 142 10.34 -27.60 -21.96
C GLU A 142 9.60 -26.26 -21.80
N LEU A 143 9.40 -25.57 -22.92
CA LEU A 143 8.77 -24.26 -22.96
C LEU A 143 7.55 -24.32 -23.88
N SER A 144 6.42 -23.84 -23.39
CA SER A 144 5.20 -23.67 -24.16
C SER A 144 4.64 -22.27 -23.94
N THR A 145 4.06 -21.68 -24.99
CA THR A 145 3.53 -20.32 -24.91
C THR A 145 2.16 -20.20 -25.57
N VAL A 146 1.30 -19.38 -24.97
CA VAL A 146 0.04 -18.95 -25.57
C VAL A 146 -0.10 -17.45 -25.46
N GLU A 147 -0.73 -16.83 -26.46
CA GLU A 147 -1.00 -15.41 -26.49
C GLU A 147 -2.50 -15.15 -26.36
N PHE A 148 -2.85 -14.08 -25.65
CA PHE A 148 -4.21 -13.56 -25.56
C PHE A 148 -4.16 -12.04 -25.39
N THR A 149 -5.27 -11.35 -25.62
CA THR A 149 -5.38 -9.91 -25.42
C THR A 149 -6.13 -9.62 -24.13
N ALA A 150 -5.64 -8.69 -23.32
CA ALA A 150 -6.31 -8.28 -22.09
C ALA A 150 -6.35 -6.76 -21.97
N THR A 151 -7.50 -6.23 -21.54
CA THR A 151 -7.70 -4.82 -21.24
C THR A 151 -7.98 -4.64 -19.74
N GLY A 152 -7.12 -3.90 -19.05
CA GLY A 152 -7.25 -3.63 -17.61
C GLY A 152 -8.24 -2.51 -17.28
N TYR A 153 -8.62 -2.41 -16.01
CA TYR A 153 -9.44 -1.33 -15.43
C TYR A 153 -8.66 -0.50 -14.40
N GLU A 154 -9.16 0.69 -14.09
CA GLU A 154 -8.58 1.54 -13.04
C GLU A 154 -8.85 0.90 -11.67
N LYS A 155 -7.82 0.29 -11.07
CA LYS A 155 -7.96 -0.42 -9.80
C LYS A 155 -8.36 0.52 -8.66
N TYR A 156 -7.66 1.65 -8.56
CA TYR A 156 -7.89 2.68 -7.58
C TYR A 156 -8.02 4.03 -8.26
N SER A 157 -9.18 4.66 -8.12
CA SER A 157 -9.36 6.02 -8.62
C SER A 157 -8.48 6.99 -7.82
N PRO A 158 -7.91 8.06 -8.42
CA PRO A 158 -7.09 9.02 -7.68
C PRO A 158 -7.82 9.67 -6.49
N TYR A 159 -9.14 9.82 -6.60
CA TYR A 159 -10.00 10.41 -5.60
C TYR A 159 -11.25 9.57 -5.39
N LEU A 160 -11.84 9.71 -4.21
CA LEU A 160 -13.25 9.40 -4.00
C LEU A 160 -14.00 10.70 -3.71
N TYR A 161 -15.30 10.69 -3.94
CA TYR A 161 -16.21 11.79 -3.65
C TYR A 161 -17.28 11.27 -2.69
N MET A 162 -17.23 11.74 -1.45
CA MET A 162 -18.25 11.45 -0.45
C MET A 162 -19.48 12.30 -0.74
N GLN A 163 -20.57 11.63 -1.11
CA GLN A 163 -21.87 12.22 -1.31
C GLN A 163 -22.60 12.22 0.02
N ILE A 164 -22.91 13.41 0.55
CA ILE A 164 -23.46 13.58 1.90
C ILE A 164 -24.86 14.18 1.80
N THR A 165 -25.82 13.58 2.49
CA THR A 165 -27.15 14.16 2.73
C THR A 165 -27.38 14.25 4.24
N THR A 166 -27.43 15.45 4.80
CA THR A 166 -27.76 15.68 6.21
C THR A 166 -29.24 15.43 6.50
N ASP A 167 -29.60 15.26 7.77
CA ASP A 167 -30.98 14.95 8.18
C ASP A 167 -32.01 16.05 7.85
N ASP A 168 -31.55 17.29 7.68
CA ASP A 168 -32.36 18.41 7.18
C ASP A 168 -32.51 18.42 5.64
N GLY A 169 -31.95 17.42 4.95
CA GLY A 169 -32.03 17.24 3.51
C GLY A 169 -31.00 17.99 2.68
N LYS A 170 -30.04 18.70 3.30
CA LYS A 170 -28.99 19.39 2.56
C LYS A 170 -27.99 18.40 1.96
N LYS A 171 -27.74 18.55 0.66
CA LYS A 171 -26.78 17.73 -0.10
C LYS A 171 -25.44 18.45 -0.27
N SER A 172 -24.35 17.71 -0.21
CA SER A 172 -23.01 18.20 -0.52
C SER A 172 -22.09 17.07 -0.96
N THR A 173 -21.02 17.43 -1.66
CA THR A 173 -20.00 16.48 -2.12
C THR A 173 -18.65 16.91 -1.54
N GLN A 174 -17.89 15.96 -0.99
CA GLN A 174 -16.55 16.20 -0.43
C GLN A 174 -15.56 15.26 -1.09
N ARG A 175 -14.41 15.78 -1.53
CA ARG A 175 -13.34 14.97 -2.11
C ARG A 175 -12.53 14.32 -0.99
N LEU A 176 -12.23 13.03 -1.15
CA LEU A 176 -11.26 12.29 -0.37
C LEU A 176 -10.04 12.02 -1.24
N ASP A 177 -8.86 12.33 -0.70
CA ASP A 177 -7.58 12.13 -1.37
C ASP A 177 -6.99 10.77 -0.94
N GLN A 178 -6.28 10.08 -1.85
CA GLN A 178 -5.52 8.91 -1.42
C GLN A 178 -4.40 9.34 -0.45
N ARG A 179 -4.31 8.66 0.70
CA ARG A 179 -3.23 8.89 1.67
C ARG A 179 -1.86 8.65 1.05
N GLN A 180 -1.78 7.67 0.15
CA GLN A 180 -0.67 7.45 -0.75
C GLN A 180 -1.22 6.98 -2.09
N LEU A 181 -0.83 7.63 -3.18
CA LEU A 181 -1.29 7.29 -4.52
C LEU A 181 -1.01 5.82 -4.85
N GLY A 182 -2.04 5.13 -5.36
CA GLY A 182 -1.98 3.72 -5.75
C GLY A 182 -2.29 2.73 -4.63
N THR A 183 -2.61 3.19 -3.41
CA THR A 183 -2.91 2.30 -2.27
C THR A 183 -4.40 1.98 -2.14
N GLY A 184 -5.29 2.78 -2.73
CA GLY A 184 -6.73 2.60 -2.56
C GLY A 184 -7.25 2.93 -1.16
N ILE A 185 -6.44 3.64 -0.35
CA ILE A 185 -6.80 4.15 0.98
C ILE A 185 -6.96 5.66 0.90
N TYR A 186 -8.16 6.14 1.21
CA TYR A 186 -8.59 7.52 1.04
C TYR A 186 -8.90 8.18 2.38
N GLU A 187 -8.70 9.49 2.45
CA GLU A 187 -8.97 10.29 3.65
C GLU A 187 -9.64 11.63 3.32
N ALA A 188 -10.56 12.05 4.19
CA ALA A 188 -10.92 13.44 4.37
C ALA A 188 -11.21 13.75 5.84
N THR A 189 -10.90 14.98 6.26
CA THR A 189 -11.31 15.48 7.58
C THR A 189 -12.32 16.60 7.43
N LEU A 190 -13.51 16.40 7.96
CA LEU A 190 -14.71 17.20 7.68
C LEU A 190 -15.44 17.55 8.98
N ASN A 191 -16.15 18.67 9.02
CA ASN A 191 -17.17 18.90 10.05
C ASN A 191 -18.44 18.17 9.63
N MET A 192 -18.86 17.18 10.43
CA MET A 192 -20.01 16.33 10.16
C MET A 192 -21.06 16.51 11.24
N SER A 193 -22.33 16.59 10.83
CA SER A 193 -23.50 16.38 11.68
C SER A 193 -24.18 15.07 11.24
N ALA A 194 -25.24 14.65 11.94
CA ALA A 194 -26.00 13.47 11.55
C ALA A 194 -26.39 13.52 10.05
N CYS A 195 -26.02 12.46 9.33
CA CYS A 195 -26.13 12.40 7.87
C CYS A 195 -26.13 10.96 7.35
N LYS A 196 -26.52 10.83 6.09
CA LYS A 196 -26.30 9.65 5.25
C LYS A 196 -25.24 9.95 4.22
N PHE A 197 -24.43 8.95 3.86
CA PHE A 197 -23.41 9.13 2.84
C PHE A 197 -23.02 7.84 2.12
N HIS A 198 -22.47 8.00 0.92
CA HIS A 198 -21.76 6.96 0.18
C HIS A 198 -20.61 7.62 -0.60
N PHE A 199 -19.83 6.83 -1.33
CA PHE A 199 -18.69 7.33 -2.09
C PHE A 199 -18.87 7.07 -3.58
N THR A 200 -18.42 7.99 -4.41
CA THR A 200 -18.36 7.84 -5.87
C THR A 200 -16.95 8.04 -6.38
N THR A 201 -16.58 7.45 -7.51
CA THR A 201 -15.26 7.67 -8.13
C THR A 201 -15.24 8.91 -9.03
N THR A 202 -16.42 9.47 -9.33
CA THR A 202 -16.59 10.75 -10.03
C THR A 202 -17.44 11.70 -9.18
N PRO A 203 -17.42 13.03 -9.40
CA PRO A 203 -18.23 13.94 -8.61
C PRO A 203 -19.74 13.72 -8.77
N GLU A 204 -20.19 13.29 -9.96
CA GLU A 204 -21.61 13.25 -10.30
C GLU A 204 -22.26 11.86 -10.29
N ALA A 205 -21.50 10.75 -10.37
CA ALA A 205 -22.10 9.44 -10.64
C ALA A 205 -21.20 8.23 -10.29
N TYR A 206 -21.65 7.07 -10.73
CA TYR A 206 -20.97 5.78 -10.69
C TYR A 206 -19.58 5.75 -11.35
N PRO A 207 -18.74 4.75 -11.02
CA PRO A 207 -18.94 3.75 -9.96
C PRO A 207 -19.01 4.31 -8.55
N ALA A 208 -19.69 3.58 -7.66
CA ALA A 208 -19.94 4.00 -6.29
C ALA A 208 -19.55 2.89 -5.29
N TYR A 209 -19.25 3.30 -4.06
CA TYR A 209 -19.11 2.44 -2.90
C TYR A 209 -20.18 2.81 -1.87
N GLY A 210 -21.14 1.90 -1.68
CA GLY A 210 -22.16 1.98 -0.66
C GLY A 210 -21.83 1.09 0.53
N MET A 211 -22.73 1.05 1.50
CA MET A 211 -22.65 0.19 2.67
C MET A 211 -23.16 -1.22 2.35
N ALA A 212 -22.32 -2.23 2.52
CA ALA A 212 -22.75 -3.63 2.58
C ALA A 212 -23.38 -3.93 3.95
N GLU A 213 -22.53 -4.01 4.98
CA GLU A 213 -22.89 -4.30 6.36
C GLU A 213 -21.91 -3.59 7.31
N GLY A 214 -22.44 -2.85 8.31
CA GLY A 214 -21.61 -2.10 9.24
C GLY A 214 -20.70 -1.09 8.52
N GLU A 215 -19.40 -1.28 8.65
CA GLU A 215 -18.37 -0.45 8.00
C GLU A 215 -17.97 -0.97 6.60
N GLN A 216 -18.41 -2.17 6.21
CA GLN A 216 -18.00 -2.79 4.94
C GLN A 216 -18.64 -2.11 3.73
N LEU A 217 -17.86 -2.00 2.67
CA LEU A 217 -18.23 -1.39 1.40
C LEU A 217 -18.82 -2.44 0.43
N GLU A 218 -19.72 -2.00 -0.42
CA GLU A 218 -20.16 -2.73 -1.62
C GLU A 218 -19.95 -1.84 -2.84
N TYR A 219 -19.46 -2.43 -3.94
CA TYR A 219 -19.18 -1.72 -5.18
C TYR A 219 -20.39 -1.77 -6.12
N TYR A 220 -20.84 -0.60 -6.55
CA TYR A 220 -21.99 -0.43 -7.44
C TYR A 220 -21.55 0.18 -8.76
N THR A 221 -22.09 -0.36 -9.86
CA THR A 221 -21.92 0.20 -11.22
C THR A 221 -23.17 0.92 -11.72
N ASP A 222 -24.32 0.64 -11.12
CA ASP A 222 -25.61 1.27 -11.35
C ASP A 222 -26.55 1.03 -10.15
N GLY A 223 -27.82 1.44 -10.27
CA GLY A 223 -28.86 1.12 -9.29
C GLY A 223 -29.04 2.16 -8.19
N ASP A 224 -29.51 1.72 -7.02
CA ASP A 224 -29.63 2.52 -5.81
C ASP A 224 -28.50 2.15 -4.84
N VAL A 225 -27.65 3.12 -4.50
CA VAL A 225 -26.55 2.91 -3.55
C VAL A 225 -27.10 2.90 -2.13
N ARG A 226 -26.74 1.88 -1.34
CA ARG A 226 -27.06 1.86 0.08
C ARG A 226 -26.14 2.82 0.84
N ASP A 227 -26.70 3.81 1.52
CA ASP A 227 -25.92 4.78 2.29
C ASP A 227 -25.43 4.20 3.64
N PHE A 228 -24.24 4.63 4.04
CA PHE A 228 -23.79 4.62 5.43
C PHE A 228 -24.57 5.65 6.25
N ARG A 229 -24.55 5.45 7.57
CA ARG A 229 -25.16 6.36 8.55
C ARG A 229 -24.10 6.89 9.52
N PHE A 230 -24.12 8.20 9.75
CA PHE A 230 -23.44 8.83 10.87
C PHE A 230 -24.46 9.59 11.72
N ASP A 231 -24.49 9.31 13.02
CA ASP A 231 -25.41 9.95 13.99
C ASP A 231 -24.72 10.96 14.92
N GLY A 232 -23.42 11.18 14.74
CA GLY A 232 -22.63 12.08 15.59
C GLY A 232 -22.69 13.55 15.17
N ASN A 233 -21.88 14.35 15.85
CA ASN A 233 -21.62 15.75 15.51
C ASN A 233 -20.18 16.11 15.83
N GLY A 234 -19.54 16.90 14.97
CA GLY A 234 -18.18 17.42 15.17
C GLY A 234 -17.25 17.13 14.01
N LYS A 235 -15.98 17.49 14.20
CA LYS A 235 -14.94 17.24 13.20
C LYS A 235 -14.58 15.75 13.20
N ARG A 236 -14.58 15.12 12.04
CA ARG A 236 -14.33 13.68 11.85
C ARG A 236 -13.35 13.45 10.72
N THR A 237 -12.55 12.41 10.87
CA THR A 237 -11.67 11.89 9.82
C THR A 237 -12.28 10.62 9.26
N VAL A 238 -12.66 10.65 7.99
CA VAL A 238 -13.21 9.50 7.26
C VAL A 238 -12.06 8.80 6.56
N ILE A 239 -11.87 7.51 6.83
CA ILE A 239 -10.90 6.63 6.18
C ILE A 239 -11.65 5.58 5.38
N VAL A 240 -11.40 5.51 4.08
CA VAL A 240 -12.01 4.52 3.18
C VAL A 240 -10.90 3.65 2.61
N ASP A 241 -11.01 2.34 2.77
CA ASP A 241 -10.08 1.36 2.21
C ASP A 241 -10.83 0.50 1.19
N THR A 242 -10.46 0.60 -0.09
CA THR A 242 -11.13 -0.11 -1.20
C THR A 242 -10.41 -1.40 -1.60
N ASN A 243 -9.44 -1.86 -0.79
CA ASN A 243 -8.73 -3.11 -1.03
C ASN A 243 -9.58 -4.31 -0.61
N VAL A 244 -9.53 -5.40 -1.39
CA VAL A 244 -10.32 -6.63 -1.17
C VAL A 244 -10.16 -7.19 0.25
N GLY A 245 -8.99 -7.06 0.88
CA GLY A 245 -8.74 -7.56 2.23
C GLY A 245 -9.38 -6.77 3.37
N PHE A 246 -9.84 -5.54 3.14
CA PHE A 246 -10.45 -4.68 4.16
C PHE A 246 -11.81 -4.15 3.73
N ASN A 247 -11.85 -3.53 2.55
CA ASN A 247 -13.03 -3.04 1.85
C ASN A 247 -14.05 -2.36 2.79
N ASP A 248 -13.61 -1.33 3.51
CA ASP A 248 -14.40 -0.69 4.57
C ASP A 248 -14.26 0.84 4.64
N CYS A 249 -15.15 1.45 5.41
CA CYS A 249 -15.15 2.87 5.74
C CYS A 249 -15.28 3.09 7.25
N ARG A 250 -14.33 3.84 7.82
CA ARG A 250 -14.33 4.22 9.24
C ARG A 250 -14.47 5.73 9.39
N VAL A 251 -15.34 6.15 10.30
CA VAL A 251 -15.52 7.56 10.68
C VAL A 251 -14.91 7.78 12.06
N LEU A 252 -13.73 8.37 12.10
CA LEU A 252 -12.90 8.47 13.30
C LEU A 252 -13.02 9.85 13.95
N ASP A 253 -13.04 9.86 15.28
CA ASP A 253 -12.83 11.07 16.09
C ASP A 253 -11.36 11.12 16.52
N ILE A 254 -10.54 11.81 15.72
CA ILE A 254 -9.11 11.99 16.01
C ILE A 254 -8.92 13.35 16.67
N VAL A 255 -8.14 13.39 17.75
CA VAL A 255 -7.79 14.63 18.46
C VAL A 255 -7.22 15.65 17.49
N GLN A 256 -7.82 16.85 17.48
CA GLN A 256 -7.41 17.95 16.62
C GLN A 256 -6.28 18.72 17.28
N LEU A 257 -5.05 18.49 16.82
CA LEU A 257 -3.87 19.21 17.30
C LEU A 257 -3.95 20.70 16.88
N PRO A 258 -3.46 21.64 17.72
CA PRO A 258 -3.39 23.05 17.35
C PRO A 258 -2.63 23.29 16.05
N THR A 259 -1.57 22.51 15.82
CA THR A 259 -0.90 22.40 14.52
C THR A 259 -0.81 20.92 14.11
N PRO A 260 -1.26 20.54 12.91
CA PRO A 260 -1.25 19.13 12.48
C PRO A 260 0.16 18.50 12.51
N GLY A 261 0.26 17.28 13.04
CA GLY A 261 1.50 16.49 13.07
C GLY A 261 2.64 17.09 13.91
N GLN A 262 2.32 18.01 14.82
CA GLN A 262 3.27 18.73 15.65
C GLN A 262 3.08 18.33 17.12
N ILE A 263 3.83 17.29 17.52
CA ILE A 263 3.87 16.75 18.88
C ILE A 263 5.33 16.52 19.25
N TRP A 264 5.73 16.93 20.44
CA TRP A 264 7.12 16.82 20.88
C TRP A 264 7.25 16.35 22.31
N ILE A 265 8.22 15.48 22.56
CA ILE A 265 8.70 15.15 23.90
C ILE A 265 9.81 16.13 24.32
N CYS A 266 9.82 16.54 25.58
CA CYS A 266 10.91 17.28 26.19
C CYS A 266 11.04 16.95 27.68
N GLY A 267 12.23 17.14 28.24
CA GLY A 267 12.54 16.88 29.63
C GLY A 267 13.90 16.25 29.86
N ASN A 268 14.39 16.26 31.09
CA ASN A 268 15.63 15.55 31.46
C ASN A 268 15.42 14.04 31.69
N GLY A 269 14.16 13.59 31.75
CA GLY A 269 13.78 12.17 31.73
C GLY A 269 13.96 11.51 30.37
N CYS A 270 14.28 12.26 29.32
CA CYS A 270 14.68 11.75 28.02
C CYS A 270 15.92 12.49 27.48
N SER A 271 16.54 11.97 26.42
CA SER A 271 17.76 12.53 25.82
C SER A 271 17.57 13.89 25.14
N VAL A 272 16.34 14.39 25.01
CA VAL A 272 16.02 15.68 24.37
C VAL A 272 16.35 16.88 25.27
N GLY A 273 16.27 16.71 26.60
CA GLY A 273 16.40 17.82 27.55
C GLY A 273 15.21 18.79 27.52
N TRP A 274 15.32 19.91 28.24
CA TRP A 274 14.23 20.88 28.40
C TRP A 274 14.04 21.86 27.22
N ASN A 275 14.52 21.51 26.03
CA ASN A 275 14.25 22.29 24.83
C ASN A 275 12.96 21.78 24.18
N THR A 276 11.94 22.63 24.11
CA THR A 276 10.68 22.32 23.42
C THR A 276 10.86 22.38 21.90
N ASN A 277 10.09 21.57 21.18
CA ASN A 277 9.90 21.65 19.72
C ASN A 277 11.18 21.49 18.91
N THR A 278 12.06 20.65 19.41
CA THR A 278 13.28 20.26 18.70
C THR A 278 12.98 19.15 17.71
N SER A 279 13.74 19.11 16.62
CA SER A 279 13.64 18.01 15.64
C SER A 279 13.89 16.64 16.29
N ASN A 280 14.80 16.55 17.26
CA ASN A 280 15.14 15.30 17.95
C ASN A 280 14.08 14.86 18.97
N GLY A 281 13.16 15.74 19.38
CA GLY A 281 12.05 15.42 20.27
C GLY A 281 10.72 15.24 19.54
N ARG A 282 10.69 15.29 18.21
CA ARG A 282 9.44 15.18 17.45
C ARG A 282 8.91 13.74 17.49
N LEU A 283 7.64 13.58 17.85
CA LEU A 283 6.95 12.30 17.68
C LEU A 283 6.53 12.17 16.21
N GLU A 284 6.82 11.02 15.62
CA GLU A 284 6.46 10.71 14.25
C GLU A 284 5.17 9.89 14.20
N MET A 285 4.39 10.07 13.15
CA MET A 285 3.21 9.23 12.90
C MET A 285 3.70 7.85 12.47
N VAL A 286 3.39 6.82 13.26
CA VAL A 286 3.86 5.43 13.06
C VAL A 286 2.72 4.45 12.79
N GLY A 287 1.48 4.94 12.81
CA GLY A 287 0.33 4.12 12.46
C GLY A 287 0.31 3.76 10.97
N SER A 288 -0.45 2.72 10.63
CA SER A 288 -0.69 2.38 9.24
C SER A 288 -1.43 3.51 8.51
N ALA A 289 -1.53 3.45 7.17
CA ALA A 289 -2.40 4.37 6.43
C ALA A 289 -3.87 4.29 6.92
N ARG A 290 -4.25 3.19 7.56
CA ARG A 290 -5.57 2.99 8.17
C ARG A 290 -5.66 3.58 9.58
N GLU A 291 -4.55 3.90 10.23
CA GLU A 291 -4.50 4.30 11.65
C GLU A 291 -3.70 5.59 11.84
N PRO A 292 -4.13 6.73 11.25
CA PRO A 292 -3.36 7.96 11.22
C PRO A 292 -3.34 8.73 12.55
N TYR A 293 -3.45 8.02 13.67
CA TYR A 293 -3.61 8.54 15.03
C TYR A 293 -2.61 7.94 16.02
N TYR A 294 -1.70 7.08 15.57
CA TYR A 294 -0.56 6.63 16.37
C TYR A 294 0.67 7.49 16.13
N TYR A 295 1.21 8.05 17.20
CA TYR A 295 2.43 8.87 17.18
C TYR A 295 3.44 8.29 18.16
N ALA A 296 4.70 8.18 17.76
CA ALA A 296 5.72 7.61 18.63
C ALA A 296 7.03 8.40 18.60
N TRP A 297 7.76 8.30 19.70
CA TRP A 297 9.14 8.76 19.79
C TRP A 297 10.00 7.65 20.40
N THR A 298 11.15 7.39 19.77
CA THR A 298 12.13 6.42 20.24
C THR A 298 13.42 7.13 20.60
N GLY A 299 13.91 6.89 21.82
CA GLY A 299 15.17 7.46 22.27
C GLY A 299 15.52 7.01 23.68
N ASP A 300 16.55 7.63 24.24
CA ASP A 300 17.05 7.24 25.56
C ASP A 300 16.27 7.97 26.65
N PHE A 301 15.76 7.19 27.60
CA PHE A 301 15.11 7.65 28.83
C PHE A 301 16.07 7.52 30.01
N ASN A 302 15.91 8.43 30.98
CA ASN A 302 16.74 8.49 32.19
C ASN A 302 15.84 8.30 33.42
N ALA A 303 16.11 7.25 34.20
CA ALA A 303 15.40 6.98 35.45
C ALA A 303 15.46 8.19 36.40
N GLY A 304 14.31 8.57 36.97
CA GLY A 304 14.18 9.68 37.92
C GLY A 304 14.19 11.07 37.30
N GLY A 305 14.40 11.22 35.98
CA GLY A 305 14.19 12.49 35.27
C GLY A 305 12.71 12.72 34.96
N GLU A 306 12.35 13.94 34.56
CA GLU A 306 10.97 14.29 34.21
C GLU A 306 10.82 14.53 32.70
N PHE A 307 9.66 14.24 32.11
CA PHE A 307 9.33 14.67 30.75
C PHE A 307 7.86 15.08 30.58
N LYS A 308 7.61 15.81 29.48
CA LYS A 308 6.30 16.29 29.01
C LYS A 308 6.15 16.05 27.51
N ILE A 309 4.90 16.17 27.03
CA ILE A 309 4.57 16.06 25.62
C ILE A 309 3.80 17.30 25.17
N GLY A 310 4.45 18.19 24.41
CA GLY A 310 3.86 19.44 23.92
C GLY A 310 3.20 19.30 22.55
N VAL A 311 2.22 20.14 22.26
CA VAL A 311 1.50 20.20 20.97
C VAL A 311 1.52 21.59 20.31
N GLY A 312 2.46 22.45 20.72
CA GLY A 312 2.63 23.81 20.19
C GLY A 312 4.08 24.27 20.22
N ASN A 313 4.34 25.55 19.94
CA ASN A 313 5.66 26.12 19.66
C ASN A 313 6.47 26.59 20.89
N GLY A 314 5.93 26.53 22.11
CA GLY A 314 6.71 26.76 23.32
C GLY A 314 5.99 26.46 24.63
N TRP A 315 6.55 26.96 25.73
CA TRP A 315 6.08 26.69 27.10
C TRP A 315 4.69 27.24 27.44
N GLY A 316 4.22 28.23 26.67
CA GLY A 316 2.87 28.79 26.82
C GLY A 316 1.79 27.99 26.10
N ASP A 317 2.17 26.95 25.33
CA ASP A 317 1.23 26.14 24.57
C ASP A 317 0.71 24.94 25.37
N PRO A 318 -0.33 24.25 24.86
CA PRO A 318 -0.85 23.07 25.54
C PRO A 318 0.10 21.87 25.52
N PHE A 319 -0.06 21.01 26.53
CA PHE A 319 0.64 19.75 26.67
C PHE A 319 -0.34 18.61 26.94
N PHE A 320 0.01 17.40 26.51
CA PHE A 320 -0.46 16.21 27.20
C PHE A 320 0.32 16.07 28.50
N PHE A 321 -0.40 15.98 29.61
CA PHE A 321 0.18 15.78 30.94
C PHE A 321 0.03 14.32 31.36
N ALA A 322 0.90 13.90 32.28
CA ALA A 322 0.77 12.59 32.91
C ALA A 322 -0.55 12.49 33.68
N PRO A 323 -1.13 11.27 33.82
CA PRO A 323 -2.41 11.11 34.51
C PRO A 323 -2.34 11.53 35.98
N ASP A 324 -1.18 11.30 36.62
CA ASP A 324 -0.90 11.58 38.02
C ASP A 324 0.53 12.11 38.20
N TYR A 325 0.80 12.75 39.34
CA TYR A 325 2.14 13.24 39.67
C TYR A 325 3.16 12.10 39.68
N ASN A 326 4.24 12.31 38.92
CA ASN A 326 5.34 11.36 38.78
C ASN A 326 4.90 9.98 38.28
N ALA A 327 3.85 9.92 37.45
CA ALA A 327 3.42 8.67 36.84
C ALA A 327 4.57 8.06 36.02
N ASP A 328 4.79 6.76 36.22
CA ASP A 328 5.88 6.04 35.56
C ASP A 328 5.42 5.55 34.18
N PRO A 329 6.00 6.05 33.07
CA PRO A 329 5.59 5.68 31.71
C PRO A 329 5.65 4.18 31.42
N VAL A 330 6.40 3.38 32.20
CA VAL A 330 6.48 1.92 32.02
C VAL A 330 5.10 1.24 32.10
N SER A 331 4.16 1.81 32.84
CA SER A 331 2.75 1.41 32.74
C SER A 331 2.01 2.18 31.66
N ASN A 332 1.18 1.48 30.88
CA ASN A 332 0.28 2.12 29.94
C ASN A 332 -0.70 3.03 30.68
N HIS A 333 -0.86 4.26 30.20
CA HIS A 333 -1.79 5.22 30.80
C HIS A 333 -2.90 5.62 29.85
N ARG A 334 -4.09 5.89 30.39
CA ARG A 334 -5.10 6.69 29.69
C ARG A 334 -4.64 8.13 29.61
N LEU A 335 -4.83 8.73 28.44
CA LEU A 335 -4.55 10.15 28.24
C LEU A 335 -5.82 10.96 28.35
N SER A 336 -5.69 12.16 28.92
CA SER A 336 -6.69 13.21 28.80
C SER A 336 -6.36 14.11 27.60
N PRO A 337 -7.35 14.88 27.08
CA PRO A 337 -7.07 15.92 26.11
C PRO A 337 -5.95 16.85 26.58
N PHE A 338 -5.16 17.36 25.63
CA PHE A 338 -4.14 18.35 25.94
C PHE A 338 -4.77 19.60 26.57
N ARG A 339 -4.02 20.28 27.43
CA ARG A 339 -4.49 21.45 28.15
C ARG A 339 -3.35 22.41 28.41
N TYR A 340 -3.67 23.64 28.80
CA TYR A 340 -2.69 24.57 29.34
C TYR A 340 -2.30 24.15 30.77
N GLN A 341 -1.08 24.51 31.18
CA GLN A 341 -0.51 24.11 32.47
C GLN A 341 -1.29 24.66 33.67
N ASP A 342 -1.80 25.87 33.57
CA ASP A 342 -2.63 26.54 34.58
C ASP A 342 -3.98 25.82 34.81
N ASN A 343 -4.50 25.13 33.80
CA ASN A 343 -5.70 24.33 33.89
C ASN A 343 -5.38 22.90 34.35
N GLY A 344 -5.13 22.68 35.64
CA GLY A 344 -4.92 21.34 36.22
C GLY A 344 -3.48 21.01 36.65
N GLY A 345 -2.57 21.99 36.59
CA GLY A 345 -1.22 21.88 37.15
C GLY A 345 -0.19 21.21 36.25
N ASP A 346 1.06 21.24 36.72
CA ASP A 346 2.26 20.80 36.01
C ASP A 346 2.63 19.32 36.28
N VAL A 347 1.83 18.41 35.74
CA VAL A 347 1.93 16.97 36.04
C VAL A 347 2.79 16.25 35.00
N LYS A 348 3.89 15.64 35.41
CA LYS A 348 4.91 15.08 34.51
C LYS A 348 5.09 13.58 34.70
N TRP A 349 5.57 12.92 33.65
CA TRP A 349 6.01 11.53 33.73
C TRP A 349 7.43 11.46 34.30
N VAL A 350 7.70 10.43 35.08
CA VAL A 350 9.02 10.14 35.67
C VAL A 350 9.36 8.68 35.41
N PRO A 351 10.23 8.37 34.41
CA PRO A 351 10.66 7.00 34.15
C PRO A 351 11.31 6.36 35.38
N SER A 352 10.93 5.14 35.73
CA SER A 352 11.68 4.34 36.72
C SER A 352 12.90 3.63 36.13
N VAL A 353 13.01 3.60 34.81
CA VAL A 353 14.04 2.88 34.06
C VAL A 353 14.87 3.83 33.18
N SER A 354 16.13 3.46 32.99
CA SER A 354 17.01 4.08 32.00
C SER A 354 17.22 3.14 30.83
N GLY A 355 17.40 3.68 29.64
CA GLY A 355 17.66 2.90 28.43
C GLY A 355 16.91 3.42 27.22
N ARG A 356 17.01 2.70 26.11
CA ARG A 356 16.33 3.07 24.87
C ARG A 356 14.91 2.49 24.85
N TYR A 357 13.92 3.34 24.70
CA TYR A 357 12.51 2.96 24.68
C TYR A 357 11.75 3.72 23.59
N THR A 358 10.62 3.15 23.18
CA THR A 358 9.62 3.80 22.33
C THR A 358 8.40 4.17 23.16
N LEU A 359 8.05 5.45 23.17
CA LEU A 359 6.81 5.97 23.72
C LEU A 359 5.82 6.20 22.58
N THR A 360 4.67 5.53 22.62
CA THR A 360 3.59 5.63 21.63
C THR A 360 2.36 6.27 22.25
N LEU A 361 1.70 7.16 21.50
CA LEU A 361 0.45 7.83 21.84
C LEU A 361 -0.63 7.39 20.86
N CYS A 362 -1.81 7.06 21.39
CA CYS A 362 -3.04 6.93 20.62
C CYS A 362 -3.86 8.22 20.74
N LEU A 363 -4.21 8.82 19.60
CA LEU A 363 -4.97 10.06 19.52
C LEU A 363 -6.41 9.88 19.04
N LEU A 364 -6.97 8.67 19.16
CA LEU A 364 -8.42 8.50 19.06
C LEU A 364 -9.09 9.13 20.28
N ALA A 365 -9.92 10.14 20.07
CA ALA A 365 -10.52 10.92 21.15
C ALA A 365 -11.37 10.08 22.12
N THR A 366 -11.92 8.96 21.64
CA THR A 366 -12.69 7.99 22.44
C THR A 366 -11.82 6.99 23.21
N ASP A 367 -10.54 6.87 22.88
CA ASP A 367 -9.64 5.84 23.41
C ASP A 367 -8.18 6.34 23.46
N MET A 368 -7.93 7.51 24.06
CA MET A 368 -6.58 8.05 24.13
C MET A 368 -5.72 7.31 25.17
N TRP A 369 -4.48 6.97 24.81
CA TRP A 369 -3.56 6.27 25.72
C TRP A 369 -2.08 6.46 25.35
N THR A 370 -1.20 6.09 26.28
CA THR A 370 0.25 5.93 26.07
C THR A 370 0.68 4.48 26.25
N LYS A 371 1.72 4.07 25.52
CA LYS A 371 2.40 2.78 25.66
C LYS A 371 3.91 3.00 25.61
N PHE A 372 4.65 2.29 26.45
CA PHE A 372 6.09 2.44 26.60
C PHE A 372 6.77 1.07 26.53
N GLU A 373 7.65 0.89 25.55
CA GLU A 373 8.23 -0.41 25.23
C GLU A 373 9.74 -0.30 25.04
N PRO A 374 10.53 -1.31 25.47
CA PRO A 374 11.94 -1.38 25.12
C PRO A 374 12.11 -1.26 23.61
N ALA A 375 13.12 -0.51 23.17
CA ALA A 375 13.50 -0.42 21.77
C ALA A 375 14.83 -1.13 21.57
N ASP A 376 14.91 -1.91 20.49
CA ASP A 376 16.13 -2.65 20.09
C ASP A 376 17.29 -1.73 19.68
#